data_AF-A0A1C6R6I0-F1
#
_entry.id   AF-A0A1C6R6I0-F1
#
_cell.length_a   1.000
_cell.length_b   1.000
_cell.length_c   1.000
_cell.angle_alpha   90.00
_cell.angle_beta   90.00
_cell.angle_gamma   90.00
#
_symmetry.space_group_name_H-M   'P 1'
#
loop_
_entity.id
_entity.type
_entity.pdbx_description
1 polymer ?
#
loop_
_entity_poly.entity_id
_entity_poly.type
_entity_poly.pdbx_seq_one_letter_code
_entity_poly.pdbx_strand_id
1 'polypeptide(L)'
;MCALGAPGGSARFTRADRTSTVGRGDRLLFDSSHPYEFTGTGDRPFSTTTLHVPRGVFPLPARRLDGLLGRRLPGDRGLGAVLGGFLRDAGAESGACGSADLERLGSAALDLSAAFLAHRLIRRRSGVPPGVDVLLTAPRGENIFQA
;
A
#
# COMPACT_ATOMS: atom_id res chain seq x y z
N MET A 1 -9.99 5.63 -11.36
CA MET A 1 -9.13 4.42 -11.30
C MET A 1 -8.29 4.53 -10.04
N CYS A 2 -8.18 3.47 -9.23
CA CYS A 2 -7.46 3.54 -7.97
C CYS A 2 -6.00 3.16 -8.17
N ALA A 3 -5.10 3.99 -7.66
CA ALA A 3 -3.67 3.83 -7.78
C ALA A 3 -3.02 3.73 -6.40
N LEU A 4 -2.16 2.72 -6.19
CA LEU A 4 -1.39 2.54 -4.96
C LEU A 4 0.10 2.74 -5.26
N GLY A 5 0.68 3.80 -4.71
CA GLY A 5 2.10 4.15 -4.91
C GLY A 5 3.00 3.74 -3.74
N ALA A 6 4.25 3.36 -4.02
CA ALA A 6 5.34 3.23 -3.03
C ALA A 6 6.48 4.19 -3.41
N PRO A 7 6.74 5.25 -2.63
CA PRO A 7 7.65 6.28 -3.07
C PRO A 7 9.11 5.94 -2.77
N GLY A 8 10.00 6.20 -3.74
CA GLY A 8 11.42 6.41 -3.52
C GLY A 8 11.65 7.89 -3.25
N GLY A 9 12.01 8.25 -2.01
CA GLY A 9 12.11 9.65 -1.58
C GLY A 9 10.83 10.16 -0.90
N SER A 10 10.66 11.48 -0.85
CA SER A 10 9.52 12.14 -0.21
C SER A 10 8.82 13.08 -1.17
N ALA A 11 7.49 13.07 -1.14
CA ALA A 11 6.67 13.98 -1.92
C ALA A 11 5.45 14.47 -1.13
N ARG A 12 5.00 15.66 -1.48
CA ARG A 12 3.69 16.18 -1.14
C ARG A 12 2.72 15.76 -2.24
N PHE A 13 1.66 15.08 -1.84
CA PHE A 13 0.52 14.79 -2.68
C PHE A 13 -0.61 15.77 -2.37
N THR A 14 -1.15 16.40 -3.41
CA THR A 14 -2.29 17.32 -3.31
C THR A 14 -3.42 16.84 -4.22
N ARG A 15 -4.64 16.82 -3.71
CA ARG A 15 -5.87 16.57 -4.47
C ARG A 15 -6.99 17.44 -3.92
N ALA A 16 -7.50 18.34 -4.75
CA ALA A 16 -8.48 19.35 -4.35
C ALA A 16 -8.01 20.09 -3.08
N ASP A 17 -8.76 20.03 -1.98
CA ASP A 17 -8.47 20.65 -0.70
C ASP A 17 -7.60 19.78 0.24
N ARG A 18 -7.18 18.58 -0.21
CA ARG A 18 -6.45 17.62 0.61
C ARG A 18 -4.99 17.52 0.21
N THR A 19 -4.13 17.76 1.19
CA THR A 19 -2.67 17.62 1.07
C THR A 19 -2.13 16.58 2.04
N SER A 20 -1.21 15.73 1.59
CA SER A 20 -0.51 14.78 2.44
C SER A 20 0.95 14.65 2.04
N THR A 21 1.85 14.53 3.02
CA THR A 21 3.26 14.21 2.76
C THR A 21 3.44 12.70 2.85
N VAL A 22 4.04 12.10 1.83
CA VAL A 22 4.38 10.68 1.76
C VAL A 22 5.89 10.53 1.62
N GLY A 23 6.46 9.61 2.38
CA GLY A 23 7.89 9.31 2.38
C GLY A 23 8.16 7.85 2.07
N ARG A 24 9.43 7.51 1.98
CA ARG A 24 9.90 6.16 1.65
C ARG A 24 9.20 5.11 2.53
N GLY A 25 8.67 4.07 1.88
CA GLY A 25 7.96 2.98 2.56
C GLY A 25 6.48 3.27 2.81
N ASP A 26 6.01 4.50 2.70
CA ASP A 26 4.57 4.79 2.75
C ASP A 26 3.84 4.28 1.51
N ARG A 27 2.53 4.14 1.63
CA ARG A 27 1.61 3.92 0.53
C ARG A 27 0.63 5.07 0.42
N LEU A 28 0.14 5.30 -0.78
CA LEU A 28 -0.88 6.30 -1.05
C LEU A 28 -1.90 5.70 -1.99
N LEU A 29 -3.16 5.68 -1.56
CA LEU A 29 -4.28 5.39 -2.44
C LEU A 29 -4.80 6.71 -3.02
N PHE A 30 -4.84 6.83 -4.35
CA PHE A 30 -5.41 7.99 -5.02
C PHE A 30 -6.31 7.55 -6.18
N ASP A 31 -7.20 8.45 -6.59
CA ASP A 31 -8.06 8.24 -7.75
C ASP A 31 -7.49 9.03 -8.92
N SER A 32 -6.91 8.32 -9.89
CA SER A 32 -6.31 8.93 -11.08
C SER A 32 -7.33 9.49 -12.07
N SER A 33 -8.63 9.27 -11.85
CA SER A 33 -9.70 9.88 -12.65
C SER A 33 -9.96 11.34 -12.30
N HIS A 34 -9.32 11.87 -11.26
CA HIS A 34 -9.43 13.25 -10.84
C HIS A 34 -8.04 13.91 -10.85
N PRO A 35 -7.93 15.23 -11.09
CA PRO A 35 -6.66 15.94 -11.00
C PRO A 35 -5.98 15.74 -9.64
N TYR A 36 -4.68 15.48 -9.67
CA TYR A 36 -3.82 15.38 -8.50
C TYR A 36 -2.41 15.88 -8.85
N GLU A 37 -1.67 16.31 -7.83
CA GLU A 37 -0.30 16.77 -7.97
C GLU A 37 0.62 16.02 -7.02
N PHE A 38 1.82 15.70 -7.50
CA PHE A 38 2.94 15.26 -6.68
C PHE A 38 4.07 16.29 -6.79
N THR A 39 4.50 16.84 -5.65
CA THR A 39 5.66 17.73 -5.58
C THR A 39 6.73 17.04 -4.74
N GLY A 40 7.92 16.80 -5.30
CA GLY A 40 9.05 16.29 -4.51
C GLY A 40 9.43 17.28 -3.40
N THR A 41 9.67 16.79 -2.18
CA THR A 41 9.95 17.65 -1.01
C THR A 41 11.31 17.39 -0.36
N GLY A 42 12.23 16.73 -1.06
CA GLY A 42 13.57 16.45 -0.55
C GLY A 42 14.61 16.36 -1.66
N ASP A 43 15.86 16.17 -1.27
CA ASP A 43 17.02 16.29 -2.17
C ASP A 43 17.17 15.11 -3.15
N ARG A 44 16.41 14.03 -2.94
CA ARG A 44 16.40 12.88 -3.85
C ARG A 44 15.21 12.95 -4.80
N PRO A 45 15.39 12.56 -6.08
CA PRO A 45 14.28 12.42 -7.02
C PRO A 45 13.18 11.54 -6.45
N PHE A 46 11.93 11.98 -6.61
CA PHE A 46 10.75 11.19 -6.29
C PHE A 46 10.52 10.14 -7.38
N SER A 47 10.41 8.88 -7.00
CA SER A 47 9.93 7.80 -7.85
C SER A 47 8.74 7.10 -7.22
N THR A 48 7.85 6.49 -8.01
CA THR A 48 6.73 5.70 -7.49
C THR A 48 6.46 4.49 -8.35
N THR A 49 6.35 3.31 -7.72
CA THR A 49 5.75 2.13 -8.35
C THR A 49 4.26 2.15 -8.07
N THR A 50 3.44 2.15 -9.13
CA THR A 50 2.00 2.39 -9.01
C THR A 50 1.20 1.23 -9.59
N LEU A 51 0.37 0.60 -8.76
CA LEU A 51 -0.61 -0.38 -9.24
C LEU A 51 -1.90 0.34 -9.64
N HIS A 52 -2.27 0.27 -10.92
CA HIS A 52 -3.51 0.84 -11.44
C HIS A 52 -4.63 -0.21 -11.45
N VAL A 53 -5.67 0.00 -10.64
CA VAL A 53 -6.79 -0.92 -10.53
C VAL A 53 -8.09 -0.20 -10.91
N PRO A 54 -8.90 -0.76 -11.83
CA PRO A 54 -10.26 -0.27 -12.06
C PRO A 54 -11.07 -0.31 -10.75
N ARG A 55 -11.80 0.77 -10.46
CA ARG A 55 -12.49 0.94 -9.17
C ARG A 55 -13.51 -0.17 -8.88
N GLY A 56 -14.12 -0.75 -9.92
CA GLY A 56 -15.06 -1.87 -9.81
C GLY A 56 -14.44 -3.24 -9.58
N VAL A 57 -13.10 -3.36 -9.70
CA VAL A 57 -12.37 -4.63 -9.55
C VAL A 57 -11.80 -4.79 -8.15
N PHE A 58 -11.65 -3.70 -7.38
CA PHE A 58 -11.18 -3.79 -6.00
C PHE A 58 -12.13 -4.64 -5.15
N PRO A 59 -11.65 -5.68 -4.42
CA PRO A 59 -12.49 -6.51 -3.57
C PRO A 59 -12.78 -5.83 -2.22
N LEU A 60 -13.03 -4.51 -2.24
CA LEU A 60 -13.41 -3.68 -1.10
C LEU A 60 -14.49 -2.69 -1.52
N PRO A 61 -15.51 -2.43 -0.68
CA PRO A 61 -16.54 -1.46 -1.01
C PRO A 61 -15.95 -0.08 -1.28
N ALA A 62 -16.29 0.54 -2.41
CA ALA A 62 -15.76 1.83 -2.84
C ALA A 62 -15.86 2.92 -1.75
N ARG A 63 -16.99 2.98 -1.04
CA ARG A 63 -17.22 3.91 0.08
C ARG A 63 -16.20 3.77 1.21
N ARG A 64 -15.66 2.57 1.46
CA ARG A 64 -14.61 2.36 2.46
C ARG A 64 -13.27 2.87 1.96
N LEU A 65 -12.97 2.67 0.68
CA LEU A 65 -11.74 3.16 0.05
C LEU A 65 -11.67 4.69 0.02
N ASP A 66 -12.80 5.37 -0.15
CA ASP A 66 -12.88 6.84 -0.14
C ASP A 66 -12.27 7.46 1.13
N GLY A 67 -12.43 6.80 2.28
CA GLY A 67 -11.83 7.25 3.55
C GLY A 67 -10.29 7.20 3.58
N LEU A 68 -9.67 6.47 2.65
CA LEU A 68 -8.22 6.33 2.51
C LEU A 68 -7.64 7.19 1.38
N LEU A 69 -8.47 7.71 0.47
CA LEU A 69 -8.01 8.48 -0.68
C LEU A 69 -7.24 9.74 -0.27
N GLY A 70 -6.09 9.94 -0.90
CA GLY A 70 -5.23 11.10 -0.71
C GLY A 70 -4.62 11.21 0.69
N ARG A 71 -4.52 10.09 1.41
CA ARG A 71 -3.91 10.03 2.74
C ARG A 71 -2.65 9.18 2.72
N ARG A 72 -1.65 9.62 3.48
CA ARG A 72 -0.48 8.80 3.83
C ARG A 72 -0.94 7.53 4.55
N LEU A 73 -0.56 6.37 4.03
CA LEU A 73 -0.75 5.06 4.65
C LEU A 73 0.64 4.53 5.00
N PRO A 74 1.02 4.42 6.29
CA PRO A 74 2.30 3.81 6.64
C PRO A 74 2.41 2.41 6.01
N GLY A 75 3.56 2.04 5.49
CA GLY A 75 3.72 0.78 4.75
C GLY A 75 5.12 0.19 4.86
N ASP A 76 5.90 0.67 5.81
CA ASP A 76 7.28 0.25 6.09
C ASP A 76 7.34 -1.04 6.91
N ARG A 77 6.21 -1.50 7.47
CA ARG A 77 6.10 -2.73 8.26
C ARG A 77 4.83 -3.53 7.93
N GLY A 78 4.84 -4.82 8.27
CA GLY A 78 3.70 -5.72 8.12
C GLY A 78 3.22 -5.86 6.67
N LEU A 79 1.90 -5.93 6.45
CA LEU A 79 1.30 -6.09 5.12
C LEU A 79 1.72 -5.00 4.12
N GLY A 80 1.98 -3.78 4.58
CA GLY A 80 2.46 -2.71 3.70
C GLY A 80 3.86 -3.00 3.16
N ALA A 81 4.75 -3.57 4.00
CA ALA A 81 6.11 -3.92 3.61
C ALA A 81 6.10 -5.08 2.62
N VAL A 82 5.29 -6.11 2.88
CA VAL A 82 5.09 -7.27 1.97
C VAL A 82 4.61 -6.80 0.60
N LEU A 83 3.56 -5.98 0.54
CA LEU A 83 3.06 -5.40 -0.70
C LEU A 83 4.11 -4.54 -1.42
N GLY A 84 4.93 -3.81 -0.66
CA GLY A 84 6.02 -3.02 -1.23
C GLY A 84 7.10 -3.85 -1.90
N GLY A 85 7.56 -4.90 -1.22
CA GLY A 85 8.53 -5.84 -1.77
C GLY A 85 7.97 -6.51 -3.02
N PHE A 86 6.75 -7.04 -2.93
CA PHE A 86 6.08 -7.68 -4.07
C PHE A 86 5.99 -6.76 -5.28
N LEU A 87 5.49 -5.53 -5.14
CA LEU A 87 5.35 -4.60 -6.28
C LEU A 87 6.70 -4.21 -6.88
N ARG A 88 7.73 -4.06 -6.05
CA ARG A 88 9.08 -3.74 -6.51
C ARG A 88 9.65 -4.90 -7.33
N ASP A 89 9.58 -6.11 -6.79
CA ASP A 89 10.20 -7.29 -7.40
C ASP A 89 9.42 -7.70 -8.66
N ALA A 90 8.08 -7.67 -8.63
CA ALA A 90 7.23 -7.91 -9.80
C ALA A 90 7.47 -6.89 -10.92
N GLY A 91 7.70 -5.61 -10.59
CA GLY A 91 8.02 -4.58 -11.57
C GLY A 91 9.42 -4.72 -12.17
N ALA A 92 10.39 -5.25 -11.40
CA ALA A 92 11.73 -5.51 -11.89
C ALA A 92 11.77 -6.70 -12.86
N GLU A 93 11.01 -7.76 -12.56
CA GLU A 93 11.03 -9.02 -13.31
C GLU A 93 9.99 -9.09 -14.44
N SER A 94 9.07 -8.11 -14.55
CA SER A 94 7.95 -8.18 -15.51
C SER A 94 8.37 -8.37 -16.97
N GLY A 95 9.56 -7.90 -17.35
CA GLY A 95 10.09 -8.07 -18.71
C GLY A 95 10.50 -9.51 -19.05
N ALA A 96 10.75 -10.34 -18.04
CA ALA A 96 11.08 -11.75 -18.19
C ALA A 96 9.84 -12.67 -18.08
N CYS A 97 8.69 -12.12 -17.68
CA CYS A 97 7.45 -12.87 -17.49
C CYS A 97 6.63 -13.00 -18.77
N GLY A 98 6.01 -14.16 -18.96
CA GLY A 98 4.97 -14.35 -19.98
C GLY A 98 3.63 -13.69 -19.58
N SER A 99 2.70 -13.59 -20.53
CA SER A 99 1.38 -12.97 -20.30
C SER A 99 0.59 -13.61 -19.14
N ALA A 100 0.58 -14.94 -19.07
CA ALA A 100 -0.11 -15.67 -17.99
C ALA A 100 0.52 -15.41 -16.62
N ASP A 101 1.83 -15.17 -16.56
CA ASP A 101 2.51 -14.84 -15.30
C ASP A 101 2.21 -13.41 -14.88
N LEU A 102 2.16 -12.47 -15.83
CA LEU A 102 1.74 -11.09 -15.59
C LEU A 102 0.31 -11.00 -15.09
N GLU A 103 -0.61 -11.81 -15.62
CA GLU A 103 -1.99 -11.91 -15.12
C GLU A 103 -2.03 -12.39 -13.67
N ARG A 104 -1.29 -13.45 -13.32
CA ARG A 104 -1.20 -13.98 -11.95
C ARG A 104 -0.58 -12.98 -10.98
N LEU A 105 0.50 -12.30 -11.41
CA LEU A 105 1.13 -11.24 -10.63
C LEU A 105 0.16 -10.08 -10.39
N GLY A 106 -0.65 -9.72 -11.39
CA GLY A 106 -1.71 -8.72 -11.26
C GLY A 106 -2.77 -9.11 -10.22
N SER A 107 -3.25 -10.35 -10.24
CA SER A 107 -4.19 -10.86 -9.24
C SER A 107 -3.58 -10.87 -7.83
N ALA A 108 -2.34 -11.33 -7.68
CA ALA A 108 -1.65 -11.30 -6.38
C ALA A 108 -1.44 -9.86 -5.87
N ALA A 109 -1.11 -8.92 -6.76
CA ALA A 109 -1.00 -7.50 -6.43
C ALA A 109 -2.31 -6.94 -5.87
N LEU A 110 -3.44 -7.32 -6.49
CA LEU A 110 -4.78 -6.92 -6.09
C LEU A 110 -5.14 -7.46 -4.70
N ASP A 111 -4.89 -8.75 -4.45
CA ASP A 111 -5.18 -9.39 -3.17
C ASP A 111 -4.35 -8.79 -2.03
N LEU A 112 -3.04 -8.60 -2.25
CA LEU A 112 -2.16 -7.96 -1.27
C LEU A 112 -2.56 -6.51 -0.99
N SER A 113 -2.97 -5.78 -2.03
CA SER A 113 -3.50 -4.41 -1.89
C SER A 113 -4.78 -4.39 -1.06
N ALA A 114 -5.71 -5.30 -1.34
CA ALA A 114 -6.95 -5.43 -0.60
C ALA A 114 -6.70 -5.78 0.88
N ALA A 115 -5.81 -6.74 1.16
CA ALA A 115 -5.43 -7.11 2.52
C ALA A 115 -4.83 -5.93 3.28
N PHE A 116 -3.89 -5.19 2.67
CA PHE A 116 -3.30 -4.00 3.26
C PHE A 116 -4.34 -2.92 3.57
N LEU A 117 -5.20 -2.60 2.61
CA LEU A 117 -6.24 -1.57 2.76
C LEU A 117 -7.30 -1.99 3.78
N ALA A 118 -7.71 -3.25 3.81
CA ALA A 118 -8.62 -3.79 4.81
C ALA A 118 -8.05 -3.65 6.22
N HIS A 119 -6.77 -4.00 6.43
CA HIS A 119 -6.09 -3.83 7.71
C HIS A 119 -6.07 -2.35 8.15
N ARG A 120 -5.83 -1.43 7.21
CA ARG A 120 -5.87 0.02 7.47
C ARG A 120 -7.26 0.53 7.82
N LEU A 121 -8.31 -0.07 7.27
CA LEU A 121 -9.70 0.25 7.59
C LEU A 121 -10.11 -0.28 8.97
N ILE A 122 -9.68 -1.48 9.36
CA ILE A 122 -9.97 -2.06 10.69
C ILE A 122 -9.31 -1.24 11.80
N ARG A 123 -8.04 -0.84 11.62
CA ARG A 123 -7.35 0.05 12.57
C ARG A 123 -8.01 1.42 12.76
N ARG A 124 -8.86 1.86 11.82
CA ARG A 124 -9.67 3.07 11.99
C ARG A 124 -10.95 2.83 12.78
N ARG A 125 -11.42 1.58 12.90
CA ARG A 125 -12.73 1.24 13.47
C ARG A 125 -12.73 0.88 14.96
N SER A 126 -11.59 0.70 15.63
CA SER A 126 -11.55 0.46 17.09
C SER A 126 -12.35 1.54 17.84
N GLY A 127 -13.57 1.37 18.36
CA GLY A 127 -14.38 0.22 18.84
C GLY A 127 -14.28 -1.17 18.18
N VAL A 128 -13.80 -2.12 18.97
CA VAL A 128 -13.64 -3.56 18.64
C VAL A 128 -15.01 -4.24 18.45
N PRO A 129 -15.28 -4.93 17.33
CA PRO A 129 -16.28 -6.00 17.30
C PRO A 129 -15.67 -7.31 17.82
N PRO A 130 -16.40 -8.12 18.62
CA PRO A 130 -15.87 -9.32 19.24
C PRO A 130 -15.66 -10.44 18.21
N GLY A 131 -14.54 -11.16 18.34
CA GLY A 131 -14.38 -12.51 17.80
C GLY A 131 -13.58 -12.66 16.51
N VAL A 132 -12.29 -12.32 16.51
CA VAL A 132 -11.26 -13.09 15.78
C VAL A 132 -9.97 -13.03 16.58
N ASP A 133 -9.62 -14.13 17.26
CA ASP A 133 -8.28 -14.35 17.79
C ASP A 133 -7.32 -14.49 16.61
N VAL A 134 -6.39 -13.55 16.48
CA VAL A 134 -5.24 -13.68 15.56
C VAL A 134 -4.00 -13.86 16.41
N LEU A 135 -3.63 -15.12 16.63
CA LEU A 135 -2.35 -15.53 17.18
C LEU A 135 -1.24 -15.09 16.22
N LEU A 136 -0.43 -14.11 16.62
CA LEU A 136 0.79 -13.72 15.92
C LEU A 136 1.99 -14.27 16.69
N THR A 137 2.54 -15.40 16.22
CA THR A 137 3.85 -15.88 16.68
C THR A 137 4.96 -15.01 16.07
N ALA A 138 5.77 -14.41 16.93
CA ALA A 138 7.01 -13.74 16.53
C ALA A 138 8.13 -14.78 16.31
N PRO A 139 9.01 -14.61 15.31
CA PRO A 139 10.28 -15.33 15.29
C PRO A 139 11.17 -14.75 16.39
N ARG A 140 11.44 -15.57 17.40
CA ARG A 140 12.39 -15.32 18.47
C ARG A 140 13.83 -15.29 17.91
N GLY A 141 14.59 -14.29 18.34
CA GLY A 141 16.05 -14.26 18.40
C GLY A 141 16.42 -13.09 19.32
N GLU A 142 17.33 -13.16 20.30
CA GLU A 142 18.37 -14.13 20.66
C GLU A 142 18.59 -14.11 22.20
N ASN A 143 19.30 -15.11 22.72
CA ASN A 143 19.73 -15.31 24.13
C ASN A 143 20.48 -14.06 24.69
N ILE A 144 20.67 -13.79 25.99
CA ILE A 144 21.34 -14.53 27.08
C ILE A 144 21.10 -13.76 28.43
N PHE A 145 21.35 -14.43 29.58
CA PHE A 145 21.33 -14.01 31.02
C PHE A 145 20.07 -14.37 31.83
N GLN A 146 20.08 -15.45 32.63
CA GLN A 146 20.69 -15.52 33.97
C GLN A 146 20.69 -16.96 34.54
N ALA A 147 21.77 -17.22 35.30
CA ALA A 147 22.08 -18.35 36.20
C ALA A 147 22.27 -19.74 35.58
#